data_AF-A0A5N1KVD6-F1
#
_entry.id   AF-A0A5N1KVD6-F1
#
_cell.length_a   1.000
_cell.length_b   1.000
_cell.length_c   1.000
_cell.angle_alpha   90.00
_cell.angle_beta   90.00
_cell.angle_gamma   90.00
#
_symmetry.space_group_name_H-M   'P 1'
#
loop_
_entity.id
_entity.type
_entity.pdbx_description
1 polymer ?
#
loop_
_entity_poly.entity_id
_entity_poly.type
_entity_poly.pdbx_seq_one_letter_code
_entity_poly.pdbx_strand_id
1 'polypeptide(L)'
;MTAGSGVLSRRKLIALVGSIVTVVSGVLYGWLPGIDTGDSNPPNGTTGSAGVSVRATATPTESTEEPDMPRNAESISDYGSKPNPNDHSLAAARRNLDAIIKAAEAAGKGGTIYVPEGEYYFGSDDTGFSPYVAFGKTGPPGISIVGEGANKSTLAITRHASAENRPNQSGFIWYDGYDHGSVEIRDIKLDGNYENVAGLAENGGGSWGLQMSKTGNFHLKRAWIRGWHLAGVRGRAVLRSVKNCTFQDNGIGRHNETNGRSTSHHISVRPQAGDELLVENSCFLDCAGNALNIRFGDGVTKLHNCYVSGTGSGLCKMSAGKIIELKNIYHRANTPSLERKVDKRDIGPNFHGRFFINNLGNRGTTPTTVIMENVLSRDMADYAFQAQSVIGDGPMNVIWKGDVIEIYNTNRARDDAVIRDHGTGRFSTIDISRLSIHNSAAKVFMLENSQGTIETFSYTNTGGLGNAGGVSINVSKPGQDRIHPTVPTIEEVGVGSLVPNENTTVGLDSK
;
A
#
# COMPACT_ATOMS: atom_id res chain seq x y z
N MET A 1 7.85 58.10 9.44
CA MET A 1 7.51 58.50 10.83
C MET A 1 6.27 57.74 11.25
N THR A 2 6.26 57.27 12.52
CA THR A 2 5.20 56.59 13.32
C THR A 2 4.66 55.27 12.73
N ALA A 3 5.01 54.05 13.18
CA ALA A 3 5.18 53.43 14.51
C ALA A 3 3.87 53.18 15.28
N GLY A 4 3.61 51.90 15.63
CA GLY A 4 2.56 51.41 16.53
C GLY A 4 2.07 49.99 16.19
N SER A 5 2.83 48.94 16.55
CA SER A 5 2.55 47.92 17.59
C SER A 5 1.43 46.92 17.23
N GLY A 6 1.72 45.64 16.94
CA GLY A 6 2.03 44.56 17.91
C GLY A 6 0.89 43.53 17.76
N VAL A 7 1.10 42.26 17.41
CA VAL A 7 1.62 41.15 18.23
C VAL A 7 2.00 40.00 17.29
N LEU A 8 3.27 39.58 17.28
CA LEU A 8 3.74 38.36 16.60
C LEU A 8 3.76 37.20 17.59
N SER A 9 3.03 36.12 17.31
CA SER A 9 2.87 34.99 18.23
C SER A 9 3.95 33.91 18.07
N ARG A 10 4.82 33.82 19.09
CA ARG A 10 5.26 32.63 19.86
C ARG A 10 5.57 31.25 19.21
N ARG A 11 5.81 31.09 17.90
CA ARG A 11 6.14 29.75 17.32
C ARG A 11 7.43 29.61 16.50
N LYS A 12 8.43 30.48 16.67
CA LYS A 12 9.74 30.34 15.99
C LYS A 12 10.98 30.43 16.88
N LEU A 13 10.88 30.11 18.17
CA LEU A 13 12.04 30.06 19.06
C LEU A 13 12.02 28.76 19.86
N ILE A 14 12.68 27.72 19.34
CA ILE A 14 13.42 26.65 20.02
C ILE A 14 14.09 25.86 18.87
N ALA A 15 15.14 26.48 18.35
CA ALA A 15 16.32 25.81 17.84
C ALA A 15 17.47 26.61 18.47
N LEU A 16 18.51 25.91 18.92
CA LEU A 16 19.73 26.49 19.54
C LEU A 16 19.63 26.92 21.02
N VAL A 17 19.66 25.95 21.95
CA VAL A 17 20.48 25.89 23.19
C VAL A 17 20.30 24.45 23.70
N GLY A 18 21.27 23.59 23.97
CA GLY A 18 22.72 23.66 23.90
C GLY A 18 23.26 22.26 24.19
N SER A 19 24.34 21.90 23.51
CA SER A 19 25.22 20.79 23.88
C SER A 19 25.92 21.12 25.20
N ILE A 20 26.06 20.14 26.12
CA ILE A 20 27.27 19.80 26.91
C ILE A 20 26.88 18.88 28.10
N VAL A 21 27.26 17.59 27.95
CA VAL A 21 27.99 16.69 28.88
C VAL A 21 27.55 16.58 30.35
N THR A 22 27.20 15.36 30.80
CA THR A 22 27.92 14.67 31.90
C THR A 22 27.81 13.14 31.77
N VAL A 23 28.99 12.50 31.89
CA VAL A 23 29.31 11.06 31.92
C VAL A 23 29.20 10.54 33.35
N VAL A 24 28.61 9.36 33.57
CA VAL A 24 28.91 8.40 34.67
C VAL A 24 28.60 6.98 34.14
N SER A 25 29.60 6.21 33.69
CA SER A 25 30.14 4.96 34.32
C SER A 25 29.08 4.08 35.00
N GLY A 26 28.89 2.78 34.77
CA GLY A 26 29.77 1.72 34.30
C GLY A 26 29.66 0.55 35.29
N VAL A 27 29.01 -0.56 34.91
CA VAL A 27 29.11 -1.92 35.51
C VAL A 27 28.72 -2.90 34.37
N LEU A 28 29.64 -3.39 33.55
CA LEU A 28 30.40 -4.64 33.71
C LEU A 28 29.56 -5.83 34.20
N TYR A 29 29.13 -6.70 33.27
CA TYR A 29 29.32 -8.14 33.38
C TYR A 29 29.31 -8.73 31.97
N GLY A 30 30.47 -9.23 31.54
CA GLY A 30 30.57 -10.15 30.40
C GLY A 30 30.02 -11.52 30.77
N TRP A 31 29.92 -12.38 29.77
CA TRP A 31 30.35 -13.80 29.73
C TRP A 31 29.75 -14.43 28.46
N LEU A 32 30.57 -14.47 27.40
CA LEU A 32 30.65 -15.54 26.38
C LEU A 32 32.02 -16.22 26.63
N PRO A 33 32.31 -17.48 26.23
CA PRO A 33 31.88 -18.11 24.98
C PRO A 33 31.68 -19.65 25.03
N GLY A 34 31.28 -20.21 23.89
CA GLY A 34 31.45 -21.63 23.56
C GLY A 34 31.62 -21.77 22.05
N ILE A 35 32.87 -21.70 21.59
CA ILE A 35 33.33 -22.19 20.30
C ILE A 35 33.69 -23.66 20.52
N ASP A 36 33.20 -24.55 19.67
CA ASP A 36 33.91 -25.79 19.40
C ASP A 36 33.99 -26.03 17.89
N THR A 37 35.19 -26.43 17.49
CA THR A 37 35.73 -26.59 16.14
C THR A 37 35.72 -28.07 15.77
N GLY A 38 35.36 -28.42 14.53
CA GLY A 38 35.51 -29.79 14.06
C GLY A 38 35.22 -29.97 12.58
N ASP A 39 36.24 -29.80 11.75
CA ASP A 39 36.32 -30.26 10.37
C ASP A 39 36.29 -31.80 10.29
N SER A 40 35.53 -32.35 9.33
CA SER A 40 35.94 -33.53 8.54
C SER A 40 35.03 -33.74 7.32
N ASN A 41 35.60 -33.63 6.12
CA ASN A 41 35.06 -34.12 4.82
C ASN A 41 35.66 -35.52 4.52
N PRO A 42 35.19 -36.28 3.50
CA PRO A 42 33.86 -36.87 3.26
C PRO A 42 33.96 -38.41 3.03
N PRO A 43 32.89 -39.11 2.59
CA PRO A 43 33.00 -39.68 1.24
C PRO A 43 31.70 -39.68 0.40
N ASN A 44 31.94 -39.83 -0.91
CA ASN A 44 31.02 -39.97 -2.04
C ASN A 44 29.80 -40.87 -1.84
N GLY A 45 28.68 -40.45 -2.43
CA GLY A 45 27.52 -41.31 -2.69
C GLY A 45 26.41 -40.57 -3.43
N THR A 46 26.46 -40.58 -4.77
CA THR A 46 25.33 -40.27 -5.66
C THR A 46 24.11 -41.13 -5.32
N THR A 47 22.92 -40.52 -5.17
CA THR A 47 21.60 -40.87 -5.78
C THR A 47 20.44 -40.32 -4.96
N GLY A 48 19.38 -39.87 -5.65
CA GLY A 48 18.05 -39.73 -5.06
C GLY A 48 17.55 -38.29 -4.96
N SER A 49 16.97 -37.78 -6.05
CA SER A 49 16.03 -36.66 -6.03
C SER A 49 14.90 -36.97 -5.05
N ALA A 50 14.94 -36.36 -3.87
CA ALA A 50 13.82 -36.34 -2.95
C ALA A 50 12.96 -35.13 -3.30
N GLY A 51 11.89 -35.38 -4.06
CA GLY A 51 10.87 -34.39 -4.36
C GLY A 51 10.35 -33.77 -3.07
N VAL A 52 10.57 -32.47 -2.92
CA VAL A 52 9.88 -31.67 -1.90
C VAL A 52 8.40 -31.76 -2.24
N SER A 53 7.65 -32.47 -1.40
CA SER A 53 6.19 -32.52 -1.46
C SER A 53 5.66 -31.10 -1.29
N VAL A 54 5.25 -30.51 -2.41
CA VAL A 54 4.53 -29.25 -2.46
C VAL A 54 3.19 -29.49 -1.78
N ARG A 55 3.00 -28.88 -0.61
CA ARG A 55 1.68 -28.81 0.01
C ARG A 55 0.81 -27.96 -0.91
N ALA A 56 -0.21 -28.56 -1.51
CA ALA A 56 -1.15 -27.86 -2.38
C ALA A 56 -1.70 -26.63 -1.64
N THR A 57 -1.61 -25.48 -2.29
CA THR A 57 -2.26 -24.24 -1.88
C THR A 57 -3.75 -24.52 -1.73
N ALA A 58 -4.31 -24.20 -0.58
CA ALA A 58 -5.75 -24.35 -0.36
C ALA A 58 -6.49 -23.49 -1.39
N THR A 59 -7.26 -24.13 -2.25
CA THR A 59 -8.26 -23.48 -3.11
C THR A 59 -9.15 -22.62 -2.21
N PRO A 60 -9.47 -21.37 -2.58
CA PRO A 60 -10.40 -20.55 -1.81
C PRO A 60 -11.70 -21.31 -1.70
N THR A 61 -12.02 -21.79 -0.50
CA THR A 61 -13.38 -22.20 -0.22
C THR A 61 -14.17 -20.90 -0.21
N GLU A 62 -15.20 -20.77 -1.05
CA GLU A 62 -16.23 -19.74 -0.86
C GLU A 62 -16.56 -19.73 0.63
N SER A 63 -16.25 -18.63 1.33
CA SER A 63 -16.55 -18.56 2.75
C SER A 63 -18.08 -18.52 2.87
N THR A 64 -18.67 -19.68 3.15
CA THR A 64 -20.06 -19.85 3.54
C THR A 64 -20.32 -19.43 4.99
N GLU A 65 -19.34 -18.79 5.65
CA GLU A 65 -19.60 -18.05 6.88
C GLU A 65 -20.53 -16.87 6.56
N GLU A 66 -21.82 -17.05 6.87
CA GLU A 66 -22.74 -15.93 7.07
C GLU A 66 -22.04 -14.86 7.93
N PRO A 67 -22.21 -13.56 7.65
CA PRO A 67 -21.63 -12.52 8.47
C PRO A 67 -22.11 -12.70 9.92
N ASP A 68 -21.18 -13.06 10.83
CA ASP A 68 -21.45 -13.12 12.25
C ASP A 68 -21.78 -11.70 12.72
N MET A 69 -23.07 -11.40 12.79
CA MET A 69 -23.59 -10.10 13.13
C MET A 69 -23.36 -9.85 14.62
N PRO A 70 -22.59 -8.81 15.01
CA PRO A 70 -22.43 -8.51 16.42
C PRO A 70 -23.82 -8.25 17.02
N ARG A 71 -24.21 -9.03 18.02
CA ARG A 71 -25.55 -8.96 18.65
C ARG A 71 -25.93 -7.57 19.19
N ASN A 72 -24.97 -6.65 19.27
CA ASN A 72 -25.11 -5.31 19.82
C ASN A 72 -24.77 -4.20 18.80
N ALA A 73 -24.82 -4.48 17.48
CA ALA A 73 -24.60 -3.46 16.47
C ALA A 73 -25.85 -2.60 16.24
N GLU A 74 -25.66 -1.28 16.21
CA GLU A 74 -26.75 -0.32 15.93
C GLU A 74 -26.97 -0.20 14.42
N SER A 75 -28.15 -0.64 13.95
CA SER A 75 -28.50 -0.58 12.54
C SER A 75 -28.83 0.84 12.10
N ILE A 76 -28.21 1.33 11.02
CA ILE A 76 -28.53 2.68 10.51
C ILE A 76 -30.00 2.82 10.07
N SER A 77 -30.68 1.73 9.76
CA SER A 77 -32.10 1.75 9.38
C SER A 77 -33.02 2.11 10.55
N ASP A 78 -32.64 1.75 11.78
CA ASP A 78 -33.40 2.06 12.99
C ASP A 78 -33.40 3.57 13.28
N TYR A 79 -32.44 4.29 12.71
CA TYR A 79 -32.27 5.74 12.81
C TYR A 79 -32.75 6.48 11.56
N GLY A 80 -33.48 5.81 10.66
CA GLY A 80 -34.18 6.40 9.53
C GLY A 80 -33.43 6.36 8.19
N SER A 81 -32.30 5.66 8.10
CA SER A 81 -31.62 5.42 6.83
C SER A 81 -32.50 4.60 5.89
N LYS A 82 -32.45 4.90 4.59
CA LYS A 82 -33.15 4.12 3.55
C LYS A 82 -32.27 3.99 2.31
N PRO A 83 -32.23 2.82 1.66
CA PRO A 83 -31.54 2.67 0.38
C PRO A 83 -31.98 3.73 -0.62
N ASN A 84 -31.02 4.31 -1.32
CA ASN A 84 -31.23 5.34 -2.33
C ASN A 84 -30.28 5.14 -3.53
N PRO A 85 -30.32 3.97 -4.21
CA PRO A 85 -29.33 3.56 -5.22
C PRO A 85 -29.19 4.52 -6.40
N ASN A 86 -30.23 5.31 -6.70
CA ASN A 86 -30.20 6.28 -7.80
C ASN A 86 -29.65 7.66 -7.41
N ASP A 87 -29.26 7.83 -6.14
CA ASP A 87 -28.79 9.10 -5.56
C ASP A 87 -29.64 10.30 -6.02
N HIS A 88 -30.94 10.22 -5.74
CA HIS A 88 -31.95 11.07 -6.36
C HIS A 88 -31.99 12.48 -5.78
N SER A 89 -31.55 12.69 -4.54
CA SER A 89 -31.58 14.00 -3.89
C SER A 89 -30.60 14.13 -2.72
N LEU A 90 -30.13 15.37 -2.50
CA LEU A 90 -29.35 15.72 -1.32
C LEU A 90 -30.12 15.50 -0.01
N ALA A 91 -31.45 15.65 0.00
CA ALA A 91 -32.27 15.42 1.18
C ALA A 91 -32.23 13.95 1.65
N ALA A 92 -32.25 13.00 0.70
CA ALA A 92 -32.07 11.58 1.03
C ALA A 92 -30.65 11.28 1.52
N ALA A 93 -29.63 11.89 0.92
CA ALA A 93 -28.25 11.75 1.36
C ALA A 93 -28.03 12.29 2.78
N ARG A 94 -28.63 13.44 3.10
CA ARG A 94 -28.60 14.03 4.45
C ARG A 94 -29.28 13.13 5.47
N ARG A 95 -30.46 12.58 5.16
CA ARG A 95 -31.14 11.61 6.03
C ARG A 95 -30.26 10.41 6.36
N ASN A 96 -29.58 9.85 5.37
CA ASN A 96 -28.69 8.70 5.57
C ASN A 96 -27.45 9.10 6.39
N LEU A 97 -26.87 10.29 6.16
CA LEU A 97 -25.79 10.83 6.99
C LEU A 97 -26.21 10.99 8.46
N ASP A 98 -27.38 11.59 8.71
CA ASP A 98 -27.91 11.78 10.06
C ASP A 98 -28.16 10.44 10.76
N ALA A 99 -28.66 9.44 10.03
CA ALA A 99 -28.87 8.11 10.56
C ALA A 99 -27.57 7.40 10.94
N ILE A 100 -26.50 7.54 10.13
CA ILE A 100 -25.16 7.02 10.44
C ILE A 100 -24.63 7.66 11.74
N ILE A 101 -24.77 8.97 11.88
CA ILE A 101 -24.29 9.70 13.07
C ILE A 101 -25.07 9.26 14.30
N LYS A 102 -26.41 9.18 14.24
CA LYS A 102 -27.25 8.74 15.36
C LYS A 102 -27.00 7.29 15.77
N ALA A 103 -26.84 6.38 14.81
CA ALA A 103 -26.48 5.00 15.09
C ALA A 103 -25.13 4.91 15.81
N ALA A 104 -24.14 5.70 15.38
CA ALA A 104 -22.84 5.75 16.04
C ALA A 104 -22.95 6.31 17.47
N GLU A 105 -23.70 7.39 17.67
CA GLU A 105 -23.95 7.97 19.00
C GLU A 105 -24.60 6.96 19.95
N ALA A 106 -25.62 6.24 19.48
CA ALA A 106 -26.29 5.21 20.26
C ALA A 106 -25.37 4.03 20.60
N ALA A 107 -24.52 3.61 19.64
CA ALA A 107 -23.56 2.53 19.86
C ALA A 107 -22.50 2.89 20.92
N GLY A 108 -22.22 4.18 21.10
CA GLY A 108 -21.31 4.69 22.12
C GLY A 108 -19.83 4.35 21.88
N LYS A 109 -18.98 4.62 22.88
CA LYS A 109 -17.53 4.39 22.76
C LYS A 109 -17.23 2.91 22.49
N GLY A 110 -16.47 2.63 21.43
CA GLY A 110 -16.11 1.26 21.04
C GLY A 110 -17.27 0.46 20.43
N GLY A 111 -18.41 1.10 20.17
CA GLY A 111 -19.60 0.46 19.61
C GLY A 111 -19.44 0.10 18.13
N THR A 112 -20.46 -0.54 17.58
CA THR A 112 -20.49 -0.94 16.16
C THR A 112 -21.77 -0.42 15.51
N ILE A 113 -21.65 0.14 14.32
CA ILE A 113 -22.80 0.39 13.45
C ILE A 113 -22.92 -0.69 12.39
N TYR A 114 -24.16 -1.08 12.10
CA TYR A 114 -24.49 -2.02 11.03
C TYR A 114 -25.15 -1.32 9.86
N VAL A 115 -24.71 -1.69 8.66
CA VAL A 115 -25.25 -1.23 7.38
C VAL A 115 -25.96 -2.42 6.72
N PRO A 116 -27.30 -2.44 6.70
CA PRO A 116 -28.05 -3.52 6.06
C PRO A 116 -27.77 -3.60 4.56
N GLU A 117 -28.32 -4.63 3.91
CA GLU A 117 -28.31 -4.72 2.45
C GLU A 117 -28.91 -3.45 1.82
N GLY A 118 -28.28 -2.98 0.75
CA GLY A 118 -28.67 -1.79 0.00
C GLY A 118 -27.51 -0.84 -0.26
N GLU A 119 -27.80 0.15 -1.11
CA GLU A 119 -26.88 1.23 -1.44
C GLU A 119 -27.37 2.54 -0.82
N TYR A 120 -26.53 3.11 0.04
CA TYR A 120 -26.85 4.27 0.86
C TYR A 120 -25.88 5.40 0.51
N TYR A 121 -26.31 6.28 -0.40
CA TYR A 121 -25.61 7.53 -0.63
C TYR A 121 -25.83 8.46 0.56
N PHE A 122 -24.76 9.03 1.07
CA PHE A 122 -24.74 9.94 2.21
C PHE A 122 -23.89 11.17 1.92
N GLY A 123 -24.20 12.27 2.60
CA GLY A 123 -23.47 13.51 2.49
C GLY A 123 -24.34 14.73 2.75
N SER A 124 -23.72 15.89 2.66
CA SER A 124 -24.34 17.19 2.93
C SER A 124 -23.66 18.24 2.06
N ASP A 125 -24.36 19.35 1.81
CA ASP A 125 -23.79 20.53 1.16
C ASP A 125 -23.42 21.62 2.17
N ASP A 126 -23.26 21.25 3.44
CA ASP A 126 -22.89 22.19 4.49
C ASP A 126 -21.43 22.62 4.33
N THR A 127 -21.21 23.92 4.48
CA THR A 127 -19.88 24.51 4.37
C THR A 127 -18.96 23.96 5.44
N GLY A 128 -17.76 23.51 5.04
CA GLY A 128 -16.79 23.00 5.99
C GLY A 128 -15.64 22.24 5.37
N PHE A 129 -14.60 22.05 6.17
CA PHE A 129 -13.40 21.28 5.81
C PHE A 129 -13.34 19.91 6.50
N SER A 130 -14.37 19.58 7.29
CA SER A 130 -14.42 18.33 8.06
C SER A 130 -14.80 17.14 7.17
N PRO A 131 -14.42 15.91 7.53
CA PRO A 131 -15.07 14.69 7.03
C PRO A 131 -16.57 14.69 7.32
N TYR A 132 -17.33 13.85 6.61
CA TYR A 132 -18.77 13.69 6.89
C TYR A 132 -19.03 13.03 8.24
N VAL A 133 -18.29 11.96 8.55
CA VAL A 133 -18.43 11.22 9.81
C VAL A 133 -17.14 11.27 10.59
N ALA A 134 -17.23 11.68 11.86
CA ALA A 134 -16.08 11.95 12.72
C ALA A 134 -16.20 11.30 14.09
N PHE A 135 -15.26 10.40 14.40
CA PHE A 135 -15.19 9.69 15.66
C PHE A 135 -14.11 10.27 16.60
N GLY A 136 -14.42 10.34 17.89
CA GLY A 136 -13.61 10.94 18.95
C GLY A 136 -13.87 12.43 19.16
N LYS A 137 -13.90 13.24 18.10
CA LYS A 137 -14.06 14.70 18.21
C LYS A 137 -15.50 15.15 18.42
N THR A 138 -16.42 14.72 17.55
CA THR A 138 -17.84 15.09 17.59
C THR A 138 -18.73 13.89 17.82
N GLY A 139 -18.38 12.71 17.29
CA GLY A 139 -18.99 11.42 17.63
C GLY A 139 -18.14 10.60 18.60
N PRO A 140 -18.66 9.46 19.09
CA PRO A 140 -17.94 8.59 20.02
C PRO A 140 -16.66 8.01 19.40
N PRO A 141 -15.59 7.78 20.20
CA PRO A 141 -14.38 7.16 19.69
C PRO A 141 -14.55 5.65 19.52
N GLY A 142 -13.86 5.08 18.53
CA GLY A 142 -13.70 3.62 18.41
C GLY A 142 -14.86 2.90 17.73
N ILE A 143 -15.69 3.62 16.96
CA ILE A 143 -16.79 3.01 16.23
C ILE A 143 -16.28 2.10 15.11
N SER A 144 -16.79 0.87 15.09
CA SER A 144 -16.62 -0.12 14.01
C SER A 144 -17.79 -0.06 13.01
N ILE A 145 -17.54 -0.48 11.77
CA ILE A 145 -18.53 -0.45 10.68
C ILE A 145 -18.62 -1.85 10.07
N VAL A 146 -19.80 -2.45 10.13
CA VAL A 146 -20.09 -3.78 9.59
C VAL A 146 -21.22 -3.69 8.57
N GLY A 147 -21.08 -4.31 7.42
CA GLY A 147 -22.17 -4.49 6.46
C GLY A 147 -22.63 -5.95 6.34
N GLU A 148 -23.61 -6.19 5.47
CA GLU A 148 -24.15 -7.52 5.14
C GLU A 148 -23.26 -8.29 4.14
N GLY A 149 -22.25 -7.62 3.58
CA GLY A 149 -21.32 -8.14 2.59
C GLY A 149 -20.87 -7.04 1.64
N ALA A 150 -19.62 -7.10 1.15
CA ALA A 150 -19.07 -6.07 0.27
C ALA A 150 -19.82 -5.90 -1.07
N ASN A 151 -20.60 -6.89 -1.50
CA ASN A 151 -21.47 -6.80 -2.68
C ASN A 151 -22.94 -6.47 -2.34
N LYS A 152 -23.29 -6.38 -1.06
CA LYS A 152 -24.67 -6.22 -0.57
C LYS A 152 -24.89 -4.87 0.09
N SER A 153 -23.92 -4.39 0.87
CA SER A 153 -24.03 -3.17 1.65
C SER A 153 -23.02 -2.14 1.17
N THR A 154 -23.52 -0.97 0.75
CA THR A 154 -22.69 0.13 0.25
C THR A 154 -22.99 1.43 0.99
N LEU A 155 -21.94 2.08 1.50
CA LEU A 155 -21.97 3.49 1.87
C LEU A 155 -21.23 4.30 0.80
N ALA A 156 -21.93 5.22 0.14
CA ALA A 156 -21.39 6.00 -0.97
C ALA A 156 -21.48 7.51 -0.73
N ILE A 157 -20.52 8.29 -1.21
CA ILE A 157 -20.63 9.76 -1.22
C ILE A 157 -21.64 10.20 -2.29
N THR A 158 -22.59 11.05 -1.91
CA THR A 158 -23.58 11.61 -2.86
C THR A 158 -22.92 12.50 -3.92
N ARG A 159 -23.37 12.38 -5.17
CA ARG A 159 -23.01 13.26 -6.30
C ARG A 159 -23.50 14.69 -6.12
N HIS A 160 -24.45 14.91 -5.22
CA HIS A 160 -25.03 16.23 -4.93
C HIS A 160 -24.16 17.06 -3.96
N ALA A 161 -23.02 16.53 -3.51
CA ALA A 161 -22.10 17.25 -2.66
C ALA A 161 -21.27 18.26 -3.47
N SER A 162 -21.35 19.56 -3.14
CA SER A 162 -20.55 20.58 -3.82
C SER A 162 -19.13 20.63 -3.29
N ALA A 163 -18.14 20.46 -4.18
CA ALA A 163 -16.74 20.70 -3.87
C ALA A 163 -16.43 22.17 -3.56
N GLU A 164 -17.28 23.12 -3.98
CA GLU A 164 -17.13 24.54 -3.67
C GLU A 164 -17.45 24.81 -2.18
N ASN A 165 -18.52 24.21 -1.67
CA ASN A 165 -18.93 24.35 -0.27
C ASN A 165 -18.09 23.47 0.66
N ARG A 166 -17.72 22.28 0.18
CA ARG A 166 -16.98 21.26 0.93
C ARG A 166 -15.88 20.65 0.07
N PRO A 167 -14.72 21.30 -0.06
CA PRO A 167 -13.64 20.79 -0.90
C PRO A 167 -13.04 19.48 -0.36
N ASN A 168 -13.13 19.21 0.95
CA ASN A 168 -12.65 17.97 1.56
C ASN A 168 -13.81 17.02 1.87
N GLN A 169 -14.03 16.04 0.99
CA GLN A 169 -15.14 15.09 1.08
C GLN A 169 -14.66 13.71 1.56
N SER A 170 -14.13 13.66 2.78
CA SER A 170 -13.75 12.36 3.37
C SER A 170 -14.97 11.65 3.96
N GLY A 171 -15.05 10.34 3.77
CA GLY A 171 -16.12 9.52 4.37
C GLY A 171 -16.01 9.52 5.89
N PHE A 172 -14.93 8.92 6.41
CA PHE A 172 -14.78 8.66 7.84
C PHE A 172 -13.41 9.09 8.36
N ILE A 173 -13.40 9.68 9.56
CA ILE A 173 -12.19 9.93 10.34
C ILE A 173 -12.31 9.42 11.77
N TRP A 174 -11.22 8.87 12.27
CA TRP A 174 -10.95 8.67 13.68
C TRP A 174 -9.88 9.69 14.08
N TYR A 175 -10.16 10.60 15.01
CA TYR A 175 -9.30 11.76 15.33
C TYR A 175 -8.17 11.46 16.34
N ASP A 176 -7.05 12.17 16.21
CA ASP A 176 -5.96 12.11 17.19
C ASP A 176 -6.45 12.61 18.57
N GLY A 177 -5.86 12.10 19.66
CA GLY A 177 -6.17 12.53 21.03
C GLY A 177 -7.24 11.69 21.74
N TYR A 178 -7.79 10.69 21.07
CA TYR A 178 -8.79 9.77 21.61
C TYR A 178 -8.29 8.33 21.54
N ASP A 179 -8.62 7.53 22.55
CA ASP A 179 -8.41 6.09 22.49
C ASP A 179 -9.55 5.43 21.72
N HIS A 180 -9.24 4.92 20.54
CA HIS A 180 -10.18 4.24 19.65
C HIS A 180 -10.27 2.72 19.90
N GLY A 181 -9.46 2.16 20.82
CA GLY A 181 -9.48 0.71 21.07
C GLY A 181 -9.18 -0.10 19.81
N SER A 182 -9.95 -1.17 19.59
CA SER A 182 -9.93 -1.95 18.34
C SER A 182 -11.13 -1.57 17.48
N VAL A 183 -10.88 -1.27 16.21
CA VAL A 183 -11.88 -0.88 15.23
C VAL A 183 -11.83 -1.83 14.06
N GLU A 184 -12.99 -2.38 13.68
CA GLU A 184 -13.15 -3.24 12.53
C GLU A 184 -14.03 -2.57 11.47
N ILE A 185 -13.57 -2.60 10.22
CA ILE A 185 -14.35 -2.23 9.05
C ILE A 185 -14.46 -3.46 8.18
N ARG A 186 -15.66 -4.04 8.08
CA ARG A 186 -15.84 -5.30 7.35
C ARG A 186 -17.15 -5.47 6.63
N ASP A 187 -17.13 -6.40 5.68
CA ASP A 187 -18.32 -6.87 4.96
C ASP A 187 -19.10 -5.72 4.30
N ILE A 188 -18.39 -4.73 3.77
CA ILE A 188 -18.99 -3.49 3.28
C ILE A 188 -18.20 -2.91 2.11
N LYS A 189 -18.92 -2.24 1.21
CA LYS A 189 -18.35 -1.36 0.21
C LYS A 189 -18.38 0.10 0.68
N LEU A 190 -17.21 0.73 0.68
CA LEU A 190 -17.05 2.16 0.93
C LEU A 190 -16.66 2.86 -0.36
N ASP A 191 -17.60 3.62 -0.90
CA ASP A 191 -17.53 4.20 -2.24
C ASP A 191 -17.38 5.72 -2.16
N GLY A 192 -16.22 6.22 -2.56
CA GLY A 192 -15.97 7.66 -2.64
C GLY A 192 -16.70 8.33 -3.80
N ASN A 193 -17.23 7.55 -4.75
CA ASN A 193 -18.00 8.01 -5.90
C ASN A 193 -17.29 9.12 -6.71
N TYR A 194 -15.95 9.11 -6.77
CA TYR A 194 -15.18 10.22 -7.37
C TYR A 194 -15.54 10.52 -8.83
N GLU A 195 -16.02 9.54 -9.58
CA GLU A 195 -16.45 9.69 -10.97
C GLU A 195 -17.63 10.67 -11.10
N ASN A 196 -18.48 10.73 -10.08
CA ASN A 196 -19.70 11.53 -10.06
C ASN A 196 -19.60 12.76 -9.14
N VAL A 197 -18.54 12.87 -8.35
CA VAL A 197 -18.26 14.00 -7.46
C VAL A 197 -17.20 14.89 -8.11
N ALA A 198 -17.65 15.88 -8.89
CA ALA A 198 -16.79 16.77 -9.66
C ALA A 198 -16.21 17.93 -8.83
N GLY A 199 -15.14 18.56 -9.33
CA GLY A 199 -14.62 19.82 -8.81
C GLY A 199 -13.71 19.72 -7.58
N LEU A 200 -13.43 18.51 -7.08
CA LEU A 200 -12.60 18.32 -5.89
C LEU A 200 -11.18 18.86 -6.06
N ALA A 201 -10.55 18.62 -7.21
CA ALA A 201 -9.19 19.09 -7.49
C ALA A 201 -9.14 20.60 -7.72
N GLU A 202 -10.09 21.13 -8.51
CA GLU A 202 -10.22 22.53 -8.89
C GLU A 202 -10.41 23.44 -7.67
N ASN A 203 -11.13 22.95 -6.65
CA ASN A 203 -11.37 23.67 -5.39
C ASN A 203 -10.29 23.40 -4.32
N GLY A 204 -9.14 22.85 -4.70
CA GLY A 204 -8.00 22.64 -3.81
C GLY A 204 -8.22 21.58 -2.72
N GLY A 205 -9.18 20.67 -2.94
CA GLY A 205 -9.62 19.68 -1.98
C GLY A 205 -9.35 18.23 -2.39
N GLY A 206 -10.15 17.31 -1.86
CA GLY A 206 -10.14 15.90 -2.22
C GLY A 206 -10.87 14.98 -1.24
N SER A 207 -10.89 13.69 -1.54
CA SER A 207 -11.62 12.68 -0.76
C SER A 207 -10.71 11.53 -0.32
N TRP A 208 -10.80 11.21 0.98
CA TRP A 208 -10.20 10.04 1.60
C TRP A 208 -11.31 9.13 2.12
N GLY A 209 -11.20 7.83 1.90
CA GLY A 209 -12.20 6.88 2.43
C GLY A 209 -12.13 6.79 3.93
N LEU A 210 -11.01 6.30 4.42
CA LEU A 210 -10.76 6.07 5.83
C LEU A 210 -9.52 6.85 6.28
N GLN A 211 -9.71 7.76 7.24
CA GLN A 211 -8.62 8.48 7.88
C GLN A 211 -8.45 8.01 9.32
N MET A 212 -7.35 7.31 9.60
CA MET A 212 -7.05 6.77 10.92
C MET A 212 -5.92 7.60 11.55
N SER A 213 -6.17 8.03 12.79
CA SER A 213 -5.23 8.81 13.58
C SER A 213 -4.21 7.93 14.32
N LYS A 214 -3.49 8.45 15.31
CA LYS A 214 -2.32 7.77 15.91
C LYS A 214 -2.62 6.75 17.02
N THR A 215 -3.87 6.62 17.49
CA THR A 215 -4.20 5.74 18.63
C THR A 215 -5.31 4.76 18.25
N GLY A 216 -5.12 3.49 18.59
CA GLY A 216 -6.04 2.38 18.31
C GLY A 216 -5.42 1.28 17.44
N ASN A 217 -6.19 0.22 17.19
CA ASN A 217 -5.84 -0.90 16.33
C ASN A 217 -6.94 -1.08 15.29
N PHE A 218 -6.61 -0.88 14.02
CA PHE A 218 -7.59 -0.89 12.94
C PHE A 218 -7.42 -2.12 12.06
N HIS A 219 -8.56 -2.73 11.73
CA HIS A 219 -8.65 -3.95 10.94
C HIS A 219 -9.65 -3.75 9.79
N LEU A 220 -9.23 -4.02 8.56
CA LEU A 220 -10.12 -4.16 7.42
C LEU A 220 -10.26 -5.63 7.05
N LYS A 221 -11.49 -6.11 6.85
CA LYS A 221 -11.77 -7.51 6.48
C LYS A 221 -12.90 -7.59 5.46
N ARG A 222 -12.71 -8.27 4.32
CA ARG A 222 -13.77 -8.46 3.30
C ARG A 222 -14.47 -7.15 2.92
N ALA A 223 -13.70 -6.07 2.80
CA ALA A 223 -14.21 -4.74 2.49
C ALA A 223 -13.78 -4.33 1.08
N TRP A 224 -14.66 -3.63 0.37
CA TRP A 224 -14.36 -3.05 -0.93
C TRP A 224 -14.25 -1.53 -0.83
N ILE A 225 -13.03 -1.02 -0.91
CA ILE A 225 -12.73 0.42 -0.80
C ILE A 225 -12.50 0.97 -2.21
N ARG A 226 -13.44 1.75 -2.74
CA ARG A 226 -13.32 2.26 -4.11
C ARG A 226 -13.59 3.74 -4.27
N GLY A 227 -13.05 4.29 -5.36
CA GLY A 227 -13.50 5.55 -5.91
C GLY A 227 -13.14 6.77 -5.06
N TRP A 228 -12.00 6.77 -4.38
CA TRP A 228 -11.54 7.89 -3.54
C TRP A 228 -10.48 8.73 -4.25
N HIS A 229 -10.69 10.04 -4.39
CA HIS A 229 -9.81 10.94 -5.16
C HIS A 229 -8.36 11.02 -4.64
N LEU A 230 -8.15 10.91 -3.32
CA LEU A 230 -6.81 11.01 -2.71
C LEU A 230 -6.28 9.66 -2.19
N ALA A 231 -7.04 8.93 -1.39
CA ALA A 231 -6.67 7.57 -1.01
C ALA A 231 -7.86 6.80 -0.45
N GLY A 232 -7.84 5.48 -0.62
CA GLY A 232 -8.79 4.61 0.07
C GLY A 232 -8.55 4.66 1.59
N VAL A 233 -7.30 4.46 2.01
CA VAL A 233 -6.93 4.42 3.43
C VAL A 233 -5.70 5.29 3.72
N ARG A 234 -5.86 6.16 4.72
CA ARG A 234 -4.76 6.87 5.38
C ARG A 234 -4.62 6.32 6.80
N GLY A 235 -3.93 5.18 6.91
CA GLY A 235 -3.89 4.31 8.09
C GLY A 235 -2.79 4.59 9.12
N ARG A 236 -2.23 5.81 9.14
CA ARG A 236 -1.05 6.26 9.93
C ARG A 236 -0.28 5.11 10.64
N ALA A 237 -0.21 5.09 11.96
CA ALA A 237 0.58 4.12 12.73
C ALA A 237 -0.31 3.06 13.42
N VAL A 238 -1.55 2.89 12.94
CA VAL A 238 -2.59 2.15 13.68
C VAL A 238 -3.30 1.09 12.86
N LEU A 239 -3.14 1.12 11.53
CA LEU A 239 -3.63 0.05 10.68
C LEU A 239 -2.79 -1.21 10.93
N ARG A 240 -3.44 -2.27 11.43
CA ARG A 240 -2.80 -3.53 11.81
C ARG A 240 -3.03 -4.63 10.79
N SER A 241 -4.22 -4.70 10.20
CA SER A 241 -4.51 -5.70 9.19
C SER A 241 -5.44 -5.25 8.09
N VAL A 242 -5.21 -5.79 6.90
CA VAL A 242 -6.06 -5.69 5.71
C VAL A 242 -6.19 -7.10 5.14
N LYS A 243 -7.37 -7.71 5.22
CA LYS A 243 -7.56 -9.12 4.86
C LYS A 243 -8.73 -9.31 3.92
N ASN A 244 -8.52 -10.02 2.81
CA ASN A 244 -9.57 -10.29 1.81
C ASN A 244 -10.25 -9.00 1.32
N CYS A 245 -9.52 -7.88 1.20
CA CYS A 245 -10.07 -6.60 0.77
C CYS A 245 -9.78 -6.33 -0.70
N THR A 246 -10.67 -5.59 -1.35
CA THR A 246 -10.44 -5.01 -2.68
C THR A 246 -10.30 -3.49 -2.58
N PHE A 247 -9.23 -2.96 -3.15
CA PHE A 247 -9.03 -1.53 -3.35
C PHE A 247 -9.10 -1.23 -4.84
N GLN A 248 -10.02 -0.36 -5.24
CA GLN A 248 -10.22 -0.09 -6.66
C GLN A 248 -10.38 1.40 -6.96
N ASP A 249 -9.77 1.90 -8.03
CA ASP A 249 -10.03 3.26 -8.53
C ASP A 249 -9.82 4.34 -7.45
N ASN A 250 -8.75 4.19 -6.67
CA ASN A 250 -8.40 5.15 -5.64
C ASN A 250 -7.16 5.92 -6.02
N GLY A 251 -7.13 7.20 -5.69
CA GLY A 251 -6.05 8.10 -6.06
C GLY A 251 -6.02 8.39 -7.55
N ILE A 252 -7.17 8.36 -8.22
CA ILE A 252 -7.33 8.72 -9.63
C ILE A 252 -7.67 10.22 -9.74
N GLY A 253 -6.94 10.99 -10.55
CA GLY A 253 -7.14 12.44 -10.75
C GLY A 253 -5.84 13.24 -10.99
N ARG A 254 -5.95 14.59 -11.00
CA ARG A 254 -4.88 15.60 -11.25
C ARG A 254 -3.80 15.65 -10.16
N HIS A 255 -3.15 14.53 -9.86
CA HIS A 255 -2.26 14.39 -8.68
C HIS A 255 -0.82 14.06 -9.02
N ASN A 256 -0.35 14.56 -10.15
CA ASN A 256 0.80 13.93 -10.76
C ASN A 256 1.66 14.92 -11.54
N GLU A 257 2.19 15.91 -10.84
CA GLU A 257 2.87 17.00 -11.52
C GLU A 257 4.31 16.70 -11.94
N THR A 258 4.76 17.48 -12.92
CA THR A 258 6.15 17.85 -13.22
C THR A 258 6.76 18.77 -12.13
N ASN A 259 5.94 19.33 -11.22
CA ASN A 259 6.27 20.42 -10.27
C ASN A 259 5.94 20.13 -8.79
N GLY A 260 5.54 18.90 -8.42
CA GLY A 260 5.58 18.45 -7.03
C GLY A 260 4.32 18.57 -6.15
N ARG A 261 3.08 18.55 -6.66
CA ARG A 261 1.89 18.39 -5.79
C ARG A 261 1.25 16.99 -5.87
N SER A 262 1.77 16.12 -4.98
CA SER A 262 1.24 14.86 -4.39
C SER A 262 0.74 13.71 -5.28
N THR A 263 1.48 12.59 -5.35
CA THR A 263 0.91 11.29 -5.80
C THR A 263 0.02 10.65 -4.72
N SER A 264 -1.15 10.17 -5.13
CA SER A 264 -2.17 9.52 -4.30
C SER A 264 -1.97 7.99 -4.24
N HIS A 265 -2.51 7.28 -3.23
CA HIS A 265 -2.22 5.84 -3.01
C HIS A 265 -3.48 5.07 -2.62
N HIS A 266 -3.52 3.75 -2.80
CA HIS A 266 -4.60 2.96 -2.17
C HIS A 266 -4.48 3.02 -0.64
N ILE A 267 -3.30 2.71 -0.11
CA ILE A 267 -3.02 2.72 1.33
C ILE A 267 -1.77 3.55 1.63
N SER A 268 -1.83 4.42 2.64
CA SER A 268 -0.66 5.11 3.20
C SER A 268 -0.54 4.91 4.71
N VAL A 269 0.64 4.44 5.15
CA VAL A 269 0.93 4.05 6.53
C VAL A 269 2.31 4.53 7.00
N ARG A 270 2.51 4.45 8.31
CA ARG A 270 3.72 4.85 9.07
C ARG A 270 3.91 3.93 10.29
N PRO A 271 4.06 2.61 10.11
CA PRO A 271 4.20 1.67 11.23
C PRO A 271 5.45 2.04 12.05
N GLN A 272 5.29 2.19 13.36
CA GLN A 272 6.38 2.54 14.27
C GLN A 272 7.15 1.29 14.71
N ALA A 273 8.28 1.48 15.39
CA ALA A 273 9.02 0.38 15.99
C ALA A 273 8.09 -0.43 16.93
N GLY A 274 8.03 -1.74 16.73
CA GLY A 274 7.13 -2.64 17.48
C GLY A 274 5.75 -2.85 16.84
N ASP A 275 5.37 -2.02 15.86
CA ASP A 275 4.14 -2.23 15.09
C ASP A 275 4.33 -3.25 13.97
N GLU A 276 3.28 -4.01 13.67
CA GLU A 276 3.16 -4.84 12.48
C GLU A 276 1.89 -4.48 11.69
N LEU A 277 2.04 -4.38 10.36
CA LEU A 277 0.95 -4.34 9.39
C LEU A 277 0.97 -5.61 8.55
N LEU A 278 -0.14 -6.36 8.53
CA LEU A 278 -0.36 -7.48 7.63
C LEU A 278 -1.42 -7.14 6.57
N VAL A 279 -1.04 -7.20 5.30
CA VAL A 279 -1.94 -7.14 4.14
C VAL A 279 -1.96 -8.53 3.51
N GLU A 280 -3.11 -9.16 3.43
CA GLU A 280 -3.22 -10.58 3.08
C GLU A 280 -4.44 -10.85 2.20
N ASN A 281 -4.25 -11.68 1.16
CA ASN A 281 -5.34 -12.14 0.26
C ASN A 281 -6.12 -10.97 -0.37
N SER A 282 -5.43 -9.90 -0.73
CA SER A 282 -6.05 -8.64 -1.14
C SER A 282 -5.80 -8.28 -2.60
N CYS A 283 -6.77 -7.60 -3.19
CA CYS A 283 -6.76 -7.15 -4.58
C CYS A 283 -6.63 -5.62 -4.65
N PHE A 284 -5.75 -5.11 -5.52
CA PHE A 284 -5.53 -3.69 -5.74
C PHE A 284 -5.59 -3.38 -7.23
N LEU A 285 -6.55 -2.55 -7.63
CA LEU A 285 -6.88 -2.26 -9.02
C LEU A 285 -6.89 -0.75 -9.25
N ASP A 286 -6.11 -0.30 -10.24
CA ASP A 286 -6.10 1.06 -10.75
C ASP A 286 -5.90 2.14 -9.67
N CYS A 287 -4.65 2.57 -9.52
CA CYS A 287 -4.24 3.71 -8.70
C CYS A 287 -3.18 4.53 -9.42
N ALA A 288 -3.33 5.85 -9.49
CA ALA A 288 -2.34 6.68 -10.18
C ALA A 288 -0.99 6.77 -9.43
N GLY A 289 -0.94 6.39 -8.15
CA GLY A 289 0.31 6.23 -7.40
C GLY A 289 0.62 4.78 -7.06
N ASN A 290 0.59 4.44 -5.76
CA ASN A 290 1.06 3.13 -5.28
C ASN A 290 -0.04 2.36 -4.59
N ALA A 291 0.03 1.03 -4.64
CA ALA A 291 -0.82 0.18 -3.81
C ALA A 291 -0.55 0.44 -2.31
N LEU A 292 0.73 0.52 -1.94
CA LEU A 292 1.12 0.87 -0.57
C LEU A 292 2.19 1.97 -0.53
N ASN A 293 2.04 2.90 0.41
CA ASN A 293 3.04 3.92 0.71
C ASN A 293 3.42 3.91 2.20
N ILE A 294 4.66 3.50 2.46
CA ILE A 294 5.30 3.50 3.78
C ILE A 294 6.22 4.72 3.85
N ARG A 295 5.81 5.74 4.59
CA ARG A 295 6.49 7.05 4.54
C ARG A 295 7.56 7.26 5.61
N PHE A 296 7.34 6.72 6.81
CA PHE A 296 8.15 6.93 8.02
C PHE A 296 8.02 5.73 8.97
N GLY A 297 8.96 5.58 9.90
CA GLY A 297 8.91 4.62 11.01
C GLY A 297 9.72 3.34 10.76
N ASP A 298 9.91 2.54 11.81
CA ASP A 298 10.72 1.32 11.83
C ASP A 298 9.88 0.06 12.12
N GLY A 299 8.60 0.07 11.73
CA GLY A 299 7.73 -1.09 11.89
C GLY A 299 7.94 -2.18 10.84
N VAL A 300 7.20 -3.27 11.03
CA VAL A 300 7.15 -4.43 10.11
C VAL A 300 5.94 -4.31 9.20
N THR A 301 6.10 -4.62 7.93
CA THR A 301 4.99 -4.68 6.97
C THR A 301 5.07 -5.94 6.12
N LYS A 302 4.00 -6.71 6.10
CA LYS A 302 3.89 -7.98 5.38
C LYS A 302 2.78 -7.87 4.34
N LEU A 303 3.09 -8.12 3.07
CA LEU A 303 2.11 -8.23 1.98
C LEU A 303 2.17 -9.66 1.48
N HIS A 304 1.12 -10.43 1.71
CA HIS A 304 1.05 -11.84 1.36
C HIS A 304 -0.12 -12.11 0.44
N ASN A 305 0.09 -12.93 -0.57
CA ASN A 305 -0.95 -13.40 -1.49
C ASN A 305 -1.79 -12.23 -2.03
N CYS A 306 -1.14 -11.28 -2.71
CA CYS A 306 -1.82 -10.09 -3.22
C CYS A 306 -1.71 -9.99 -4.75
N TYR A 307 -2.81 -9.56 -5.36
CA TYR A 307 -2.89 -9.24 -6.78
C TYR A 307 -2.97 -7.73 -6.95
N VAL A 308 -2.01 -7.15 -7.66
CA VAL A 308 -1.93 -5.71 -7.91
C VAL A 308 -1.84 -5.45 -9.40
N SER A 309 -2.77 -4.66 -9.93
CA SER A 309 -2.82 -4.32 -11.35
C SER A 309 -3.19 -2.85 -11.55
N GLY A 310 -2.44 -2.14 -12.39
CA GLY A 310 -2.68 -0.73 -12.68
C GLY A 310 -2.17 0.18 -11.57
N THR A 311 -0.86 0.36 -11.45
CA THR A 311 -0.25 1.34 -10.54
C THR A 311 0.54 2.36 -11.34
N GLY A 312 0.24 3.65 -11.19
CA GLY A 312 0.92 4.73 -11.93
C GLY A 312 2.33 5.07 -11.40
N SER A 313 2.61 4.75 -10.13
CA SER A 313 3.95 4.84 -9.54
C SER A 313 4.58 3.45 -9.39
N GLY A 314 3.94 2.54 -8.66
CA GLY A 314 4.44 1.17 -8.48
C GLY A 314 3.67 0.39 -7.41
N LEU A 315 4.14 -0.81 -7.06
CA LEU A 315 3.56 -1.60 -5.99
C LEU A 315 3.69 -0.85 -4.66
N CYS A 316 4.91 -0.47 -4.31
CA CYS A 316 5.23 0.11 -3.01
C CYS A 316 6.16 1.32 -3.11
N LYS A 317 5.82 2.38 -2.38
CA LYS A 317 6.77 3.44 -2.01
C LYS A 317 7.30 3.17 -0.60
N MET A 318 8.57 2.80 -0.48
CA MET A 318 9.16 2.29 0.77
C MET A 318 10.19 3.26 1.37
N SER A 319 9.76 4.46 1.73
CA SER A 319 10.68 5.47 2.30
C SER A 319 11.14 5.14 3.72
N ALA A 320 10.57 4.13 4.38
CA ALA A 320 10.94 3.68 5.71
C ALA A 320 10.47 2.22 5.94
N GLY A 321 10.69 1.69 7.15
CA GLY A 321 10.34 0.33 7.56
C GLY A 321 11.57 -0.50 7.90
N LYS A 322 11.47 -1.32 8.96
CA LYS A 322 12.55 -2.22 9.38
C LYS A 322 12.54 -3.51 8.55
N ILE A 323 11.38 -4.13 8.42
CA ILE A 323 11.18 -5.35 7.62
C ILE A 323 9.99 -5.15 6.72
N ILE A 324 10.19 -5.39 5.43
CA ILE A 324 9.14 -5.49 4.43
C ILE A 324 9.16 -6.89 3.83
N GLU A 325 8.09 -7.64 4.00
CA GLU A 325 7.95 -9.01 3.51
C GLU A 325 6.92 -9.04 2.38
N LEU A 326 7.31 -9.54 1.21
CA LEU A 326 6.48 -9.67 0.02
C LEU A 326 6.43 -11.15 -0.36
N LYS A 327 5.27 -11.80 -0.18
CA LYS A 327 5.10 -13.24 -0.47
C LYS A 327 3.94 -13.49 -1.41
N ASN A 328 4.14 -14.29 -2.44
CA ASN A 328 3.12 -14.63 -3.44
C ASN A 328 2.47 -13.36 -4.00
N ILE A 329 3.26 -12.54 -4.71
CA ILE A 329 2.83 -11.22 -5.19
C ILE A 329 2.75 -11.22 -6.71
N TYR A 330 1.57 -10.96 -7.24
CA TYR A 330 1.41 -10.54 -8.62
C TYR A 330 1.36 -9.01 -8.69
N HIS A 331 2.20 -8.40 -9.52
CA HIS A 331 2.17 -6.98 -9.80
C HIS A 331 2.26 -6.71 -11.31
N ARG A 332 1.31 -5.92 -11.82
CA ARG A 332 1.34 -5.34 -13.16
C ARG A 332 1.19 -3.83 -13.06
N ALA A 333 2.22 -3.09 -13.45
CA ALA A 333 2.25 -1.65 -13.26
C ALA A 333 1.34 -0.92 -14.27
N ASN A 334 1.67 -0.95 -15.57
CA ASN A 334 0.91 -0.24 -16.59
C ASN A 334 -0.24 -1.10 -17.18
N THR A 335 -1.47 -0.60 -17.13
CA THR A 335 -2.67 -1.24 -17.70
C THR A 335 -3.43 -0.26 -18.59
N PRO A 336 -4.05 -0.73 -19.69
CA PRO A 336 -4.98 0.08 -20.48
C PRO A 336 -6.12 0.69 -19.65
N SER A 337 -6.56 0.01 -18.59
CA SER A 337 -7.59 0.54 -17.69
C SER A 337 -7.12 1.81 -16.98
N LEU A 338 -5.96 1.78 -16.33
CA LEU A 338 -5.40 2.94 -15.65
C LEU A 338 -5.10 4.08 -16.63
N GLU A 339 -4.54 3.78 -17.81
CA GLU A 339 -4.22 4.79 -18.83
C GLU A 339 -5.44 5.59 -19.29
N ARG A 340 -6.64 4.98 -19.31
CA ARG A 340 -7.89 5.69 -19.65
C ARG A 340 -8.41 6.58 -18.52
N LYS A 341 -8.00 6.33 -17.28
CA LYS A 341 -8.53 6.97 -16.06
C LYS A 341 -7.66 8.14 -15.57
N VAL A 342 -6.39 8.19 -15.98
CA VAL A 342 -5.46 9.25 -15.62
C VAL A 342 -5.41 10.33 -16.68
N ASP A 343 -5.25 11.59 -16.27
CA ASP A 343 -5.14 12.70 -17.20
C ASP A 343 -3.93 12.54 -18.13
N LYS A 344 -4.13 12.81 -19.42
CA LYS A 344 -3.02 12.92 -20.38
C LYS A 344 -2.14 14.10 -19.96
N ARG A 345 -0.82 13.94 -20.05
CA ARG A 345 0.11 15.02 -19.75
C ARG A 345 0.37 15.84 -21.00
N ASP A 346 0.35 17.16 -20.86
CA ASP A 346 0.72 18.09 -21.94
C ASP A 346 2.24 18.09 -22.21
N ILE A 347 3.06 17.63 -21.25
CA ILE A 347 4.53 17.59 -21.35
C ILE A 347 5.06 16.25 -20.80
N GLY A 348 5.75 15.49 -21.65
CA GLY A 348 6.39 14.21 -21.30
C GLY A 348 5.48 12.98 -21.52
N PRO A 349 6.02 11.77 -21.31
CA PRO A 349 5.23 10.55 -21.50
C PRO A 349 4.02 10.56 -20.57
N ASN A 350 2.89 10.11 -21.12
CA ASN A 350 1.71 9.77 -20.34
C ASN A 350 2.10 8.76 -19.25
N PHE A 351 1.36 8.74 -18.15
CA PHE A 351 1.59 7.82 -17.05
C PHE A 351 1.93 6.40 -17.52
N HIS A 352 3.05 5.89 -17.06
CA HIS A 352 3.41 4.50 -17.27
C HIS A 352 3.90 4.01 -15.93
N GLY A 353 3.19 3.06 -15.32
CA GLY A 353 3.54 2.49 -14.02
C GLY A 353 5.05 2.27 -13.91
N ARG A 354 5.70 3.11 -13.11
CA ARG A 354 7.13 3.40 -13.33
C ARG A 354 8.00 2.32 -12.74
N PHE A 355 7.64 1.83 -11.55
CA PHE A 355 8.51 1.05 -10.70
C PHE A 355 7.81 -0.18 -10.13
N PHE A 356 8.59 -1.14 -9.62
CA PHE A 356 8.07 -2.14 -8.70
C PHE A 356 8.07 -1.55 -7.29
N ILE A 357 9.25 -1.18 -6.79
CA ILE A 357 9.41 -0.51 -5.50
C ILE A 357 10.27 0.73 -5.70
N ASN A 358 9.79 1.87 -5.19
CA ASN A 358 10.49 3.15 -5.29
C ASN A 358 10.77 3.80 -3.94
N ASN A 359 11.77 4.67 -3.93
CA ASN A 359 12.23 5.42 -2.75
C ASN A 359 12.58 4.51 -1.57
N LEU A 360 13.32 3.42 -1.82
CA LEU A 360 13.65 2.44 -0.79
C LEU A 360 14.67 3.00 0.21
N GLY A 361 14.23 3.13 1.46
CA GLY A 361 15.08 3.50 2.60
C GLY A 361 15.10 5.00 2.94
N ASN A 362 15.79 5.29 4.04
CA ASN A 362 16.22 6.63 4.49
C ASN A 362 15.22 7.54 5.24
N ARG A 363 14.10 7.03 5.78
CA ARG A 363 13.25 7.79 6.75
C ARG A 363 12.84 7.01 8.00
N GLY A 364 13.54 5.90 8.26
CA GLY A 364 13.56 5.19 9.54
C GLY A 364 14.89 5.41 10.26
N THR A 365 15.07 4.78 11.41
CA THR A 365 16.34 4.77 12.15
C THR A 365 17.15 3.50 11.92
N THR A 366 16.54 2.48 11.29
CA THR A 366 17.15 1.17 11.04
C THR A 366 17.25 0.86 9.54
N PRO A 367 18.29 0.11 9.09
CA PRO A 367 18.37 -0.35 7.71
C PRO A 367 17.14 -1.18 7.34
N THR A 368 16.57 -0.95 6.16
CA THR A 368 15.41 -1.69 5.68
C THR A 368 15.84 -3.05 5.15
N THR A 369 15.19 -4.11 5.64
CA THR A 369 15.27 -5.45 5.05
C THR A 369 14.04 -5.70 4.20
N VAL A 370 14.24 -6.04 2.93
CA VAL A 370 13.18 -6.46 2.01
C VAL A 370 13.34 -7.96 1.74
N ILE A 371 12.28 -8.72 2.00
CA ILE A 371 12.21 -10.17 1.79
C ILE A 371 11.18 -10.43 0.70
N MET A 372 11.58 -11.13 -0.37
CA MET A 372 10.72 -11.43 -1.52
C MET A 372 10.67 -12.93 -1.81
N GLU A 373 9.49 -13.54 -1.70
CA GLU A 373 9.27 -14.95 -2.03
C GLU A 373 8.09 -15.07 -3.00
N ASN A 374 8.29 -15.72 -4.15
CA ASN A 374 7.31 -15.82 -5.23
C ASN A 374 6.73 -14.46 -5.66
N VAL A 375 7.56 -13.64 -6.27
CA VAL A 375 7.19 -12.28 -6.70
C VAL A 375 7.28 -12.17 -8.22
N LEU A 376 6.18 -11.76 -8.86
CA LEU A 376 6.15 -11.38 -10.27
C LEU A 376 5.82 -9.90 -10.38
N SER A 377 6.68 -9.14 -11.09
CA SER A 377 6.41 -7.75 -11.43
C SER A 377 6.59 -7.50 -12.92
N ARG A 378 5.60 -6.87 -13.56
CA ARG A 378 5.64 -6.63 -15.01
C ARG A 378 5.12 -5.29 -15.49
N ASP A 379 5.47 -4.97 -16.74
CA ASP A 379 4.97 -3.85 -17.53
C ASP A 379 5.31 -2.47 -16.91
N MET A 380 6.55 -2.35 -16.43
CA MET A 380 7.09 -1.11 -15.85
C MET A 380 7.75 -0.24 -16.91
N ALA A 381 7.62 1.08 -16.81
CA ALA A 381 8.24 1.99 -17.77
C ALA A 381 9.66 2.44 -17.43
N ASP A 382 10.06 2.28 -16.18
CA ASP A 382 11.36 2.69 -15.66
C ASP A 382 12.05 1.48 -15.00
N TYR A 383 12.95 1.71 -14.05
CA TYR A 383 13.55 0.66 -13.22
C TYR A 383 12.52 -0.12 -12.40
N ALA A 384 12.82 -1.38 -12.07
CA ALA A 384 12.03 -2.16 -11.13
C ALA A 384 12.41 -1.84 -9.67
N PHE A 385 13.70 -1.89 -9.34
CA PHE A 385 14.17 -1.80 -7.96
C PHE A 385 15.40 -0.89 -7.79
N GLN A 386 15.36 0.01 -6.81
CA GLN A 386 16.40 1.01 -6.60
C GLN A 386 16.68 1.24 -5.12
N ALA A 387 17.94 1.08 -4.71
CA ALA A 387 18.44 1.57 -3.43
C ALA A 387 18.71 3.07 -3.56
N GLN A 388 17.91 3.89 -2.89
CA GLN A 388 17.90 5.33 -3.13
C GLN A 388 18.91 6.07 -2.24
N SER A 389 19.50 7.14 -2.77
CA SER A 389 20.25 8.13 -1.99
C SER A 389 19.35 9.01 -1.11
N VAL A 390 19.73 10.25 -0.82
CA VAL A 390 19.16 11.03 0.29
C VAL A 390 17.68 11.38 0.07
N ILE A 391 16.78 10.83 0.89
CA ILE A 391 15.35 11.18 0.98
C ILE A 391 14.97 11.66 2.39
N GLY A 392 15.79 11.33 3.39
CA GLY A 392 15.72 11.75 4.78
C GLY A 392 17.07 11.52 5.47
N ASP A 393 17.05 11.33 6.79
CA ASP A 393 18.24 11.25 7.64
C ASP A 393 18.50 9.84 8.20
N GLY A 394 17.82 8.83 7.64
CA GLY A 394 17.97 7.43 8.03
C GLY A 394 19.16 6.71 7.38
N PRO A 395 19.37 5.43 7.72
CA PRO A 395 20.39 4.63 7.06
C PRO A 395 20.05 4.39 5.57
N MET A 396 21.11 4.40 4.76
CA MET A 396 21.07 4.36 3.29
C MET A 396 21.16 2.95 2.71
N ASN A 397 21.46 1.96 3.55
CA ASN A 397 21.74 0.61 3.12
C ASN A 397 20.46 -0.24 3.17
N VAL A 398 20.26 -1.03 2.12
CA VAL A 398 19.14 -1.97 1.99
C VAL A 398 19.68 -3.39 2.06
N ILE A 399 19.02 -4.25 2.83
CA ILE A 399 19.23 -5.70 2.78
C ILE A 399 18.13 -6.29 1.92
N TRP A 400 18.48 -7.02 0.87
CA TRP A 400 17.54 -7.67 -0.03
C TRP A 400 17.74 -9.18 0.01
N LYS A 401 16.72 -9.89 0.46
CA LYS A 401 16.65 -11.35 0.48
C LYS A 401 15.54 -11.84 -0.44
N GLY A 402 15.73 -12.96 -1.13
CA GLY A 402 14.63 -13.59 -1.84
C GLY A 402 14.85 -15.00 -2.35
N ASP A 403 13.77 -15.64 -2.76
CA ASP A 403 13.80 -16.96 -3.41
C ASP A 403 13.45 -16.84 -4.89
N VAL A 404 12.15 -16.85 -5.25
CA VAL A 404 11.70 -16.81 -6.65
C VAL A 404 11.18 -15.43 -7.04
N ILE A 405 11.89 -14.75 -7.93
CA ILE A 405 11.55 -13.40 -8.39
C ILE A 405 11.59 -13.34 -9.93
N GLU A 406 10.50 -12.90 -10.54
CA GLU A 406 10.39 -12.60 -11.97
C GLU A 406 10.12 -11.11 -12.19
N ILE A 407 10.96 -10.46 -12.98
CA ILE A 407 10.74 -9.11 -13.50
C ILE A 407 10.66 -9.18 -15.02
N TYR A 408 9.57 -8.66 -15.57
CA TYR A 408 9.28 -8.79 -17.00
C TYR A 408 8.79 -7.49 -17.63
N ASN A 409 9.24 -7.19 -18.85
CA ASN A 409 8.74 -6.05 -19.64
C ASN A 409 8.88 -4.70 -18.91
N THR A 410 10.10 -4.40 -18.48
CA THR A 410 10.47 -3.22 -17.67
C THR A 410 11.27 -2.21 -18.49
N ASN A 411 11.50 -0.99 -17.98
CA ASN A 411 12.26 0.07 -18.66
C ASN A 411 11.74 0.38 -20.08
N ARG A 412 10.42 0.32 -20.27
CA ARG A 412 9.80 0.49 -21.59
C ARG A 412 9.93 1.89 -22.18
N ALA A 413 10.23 2.89 -21.34
CA ALA A 413 10.32 4.29 -21.77
C ALA A 413 11.59 5.00 -21.30
N ARG A 414 12.17 4.61 -20.16
CA ARG A 414 13.25 5.34 -19.48
C ARG A 414 14.20 4.39 -18.71
N ASP A 415 15.35 4.95 -18.34
CA ASP A 415 16.42 4.42 -17.50
C ASP A 415 17.37 3.35 -18.09
N ASP A 416 18.60 3.36 -17.54
CA ASP A 416 19.74 2.56 -18.02
C ASP A 416 19.85 1.17 -17.38
N ALA A 417 19.09 0.91 -16.30
CA ALA A 417 19.10 -0.37 -15.59
C ALA A 417 17.76 -0.76 -14.95
N VAL A 418 17.52 -2.07 -14.83
CA VAL A 418 16.36 -2.66 -14.13
C VAL A 418 16.52 -2.58 -12.61
N ILE A 419 17.71 -2.93 -12.12
CA ILE A 419 18.07 -2.88 -10.70
C ILE A 419 19.30 -1.99 -10.56
N ARG A 420 19.24 -0.98 -9.67
CA ARG A 420 20.33 -0.01 -9.55
C ARG A 420 20.57 0.53 -8.14
N ASP A 421 21.81 0.91 -7.92
CA ASP A 421 22.19 1.89 -6.91
C ASP A 421 21.81 3.30 -7.42
N HIS A 422 21.59 4.24 -6.51
CA HIS A 422 21.43 5.65 -6.88
C HIS A 422 22.15 6.55 -5.88
N GLY A 423 23.05 7.40 -6.37
CA GLY A 423 23.93 8.21 -5.54
C GLY A 423 24.72 7.32 -4.56
N THR A 424 24.63 7.64 -3.27
CA THR A 424 25.27 6.86 -2.20
C THR A 424 24.41 5.70 -1.65
N GLY A 425 23.18 5.54 -2.12
CA GLY A 425 22.30 4.44 -1.74
C GLY A 425 22.75 3.12 -2.37
N ARG A 426 22.73 2.03 -1.59
CA ARG A 426 23.19 0.71 -2.05
C ARG A 426 22.48 -0.44 -1.35
N PHE A 427 22.54 -1.61 -1.97
CA PHE A 427 22.21 -2.88 -1.32
C PHE A 427 23.42 -3.39 -0.55
N SER A 428 23.40 -3.28 0.79
CA SER A 428 24.51 -3.79 1.62
C SER A 428 24.64 -5.30 1.54
N THR A 429 23.55 -5.99 1.25
CA THR A 429 23.54 -7.44 1.05
C THR A 429 22.40 -7.79 0.10
N ILE A 430 22.74 -8.53 -0.95
CA ILE A 430 21.81 -9.23 -1.84
C ILE A 430 21.99 -10.73 -1.59
N ASP A 431 20.91 -11.43 -1.30
CA ASP A 431 20.91 -12.87 -1.06
C ASP A 431 19.67 -13.47 -1.72
N ILE A 432 19.83 -13.97 -2.95
CA ILE A 432 18.71 -14.41 -3.79
C ILE A 432 18.95 -15.80 -4.35
N SER A 433 18.04 -16.74 -4.15
CA SER A 433 18.15 -18.05 -4.76
C SER A 433 17.89 -18.03 -6.27
N ARG A 434 16.80 -17.39 -6.73
CA ARG A 434 16.35 -17.46 -8.13
C ARG A 434 15.77 -16.12 -8.63
N LEU A 435 16.54 -15.43 -9.46
CA LEU A 435 16.12 -14.18 -10.10
C LEU A 435 16.02 -14.34 -11.61
N SER A 436 14.94 -13.83 -12.22
CA SER A 436 14.80 -13.77 -13.66
C SER A 436 14.36 -12.39 -14.15
N ILE A 437 15.05 -11.87 -15.18
CA ILE A 437 14.83 -10.52 -15.73
C ILE A 437 14.76 -10.58 -17.25
N HIS A 438 13.58 -10.29 -17.81
CA HIS A 438 13.34 -10.51 -19.23
C HIS A 438 12.66 -9.32 -19.90
N ASN A 439 13.00 -9.09 -21.17
CA ASN A 439 12.39 -8.09 -22.04
C ASN A 439 12.50 -6.67 -21.44
N SER A 440 13.69 -6.09 -21.50
CA SER A 440 13.98 -4.74 -21.04
C SER A 440 14.83 -4.01 -22.06
N ALA A 441 14.58 -2.72 -22.31
CA ALA A 441 15.50 -1.93 -23.13
C ALA A 441 16.81 -1.60 -22.39
N ALA A 442 16.81 -1.75 -21.07
CA ALA A 442 17.91 -1.39 -20.18
C ALA A 442 18.85 -2.58 -19.89
N LYS A 443 20.01 -2.28 -19.30
CA LYS A 443 20.85 -3.31 -18.68
C LYS A 443 20.15 -3.92 -17.47
N VAL A 444 20.56 -5.11 -17.06
CA VAL A 444 20.02 -5.73 -15.84
C VAL A 444 20.44 -4.91 -14.61
N PHE A 445 21.74 -4.70 -14.43
CA PHE A 445 22.31 -4.12 -13.22
C PHE A 445 23.10 -2.83 -13.49
N MET A 446 22.98 -1.91 -12.54
CA MET A 446 23.90 -0.78 -12.35
C MET A 446 24.19 -0.63 -10.85
N LEU A 447 25.04 -1.52 -10.35
CA LEU A 447 25.43 -1.65 -8.96
C LEU A 447 26.91 -1.27 -8.83
N GLU A 448 27.22 -0.25 -8.03
CA GLU A 448 28.59 0.21 -7.84
C GLU A 448 29.20 -0.40 -6.58
N ASN A 449 28.50 -0.28 -5.46
CA ASN A 449 29.00 -0.63 -4.13
C ASN A 449 28.16 -1.68 -3.42
N SER A 450 27.20 -2.28 -4.14
CA SER A 450 26.38 -3.38 -3.64
C SER A 450 27.15 -4.70 -3.64
N GLN A 451 26.80 -5.58 -2.70
CA GLN A 451 27.50 -6.85 -2.42
C GLN A 451 26.48 -7.96 -2.22
N GLY A 452 26.85 -9.22 -2.52
CA GLY A 452 25.98 -10.35 -2.22
C GLY A 452 26.13 -11.54 -3.15
N THR A 453 25.09 -12.37 -3.20
CA THR A 453 25.03 -13.57 -4.04
C THR A 453 23.65 -13.73 -4.65
N ILE A 454 23.64 -14.15 -5.92
CA ILE A 454 22.47 -14.67 -6.63
C ILE A 454 22.82 -16.10 -7.05
N GLU A 455 22.12 -17.10 -6.53
CA GLU A 455 22.46 -18.51 -6.82
C GLU A 455 22.15 -18.85 -8.29
N THR A 456 20.95 -18.56 -8.75
CA THR A 456 20.52 -18.78 -10.14
C THR A 456 19.95 -17.50 -10.74
N PHE A 457 20.52 -17.09 -11.86
CA PHE A 457 20.11 -15.90 -12.60
C PHE A 457 19.82 -16.22 -14.08
N SER A 458 18.62 -15.85 -14.54
CA SER A 458 18.20 -15.96 -15.94
C SER A 458 17.86 -14.57 -16.50
N TYR A 459 18.34 -14.27 -17.70
CA TYR A 459 17.97 -13.03 -18.37
C TYR A 459 18.01 -13.13 -19.88
N THR A 460 17.06 -12.49 -20.55
CA THR A 460 16.96 -12.45 -22.02
C THR A 460 16.37 -11.14 -22.51
N ASN A 461 16.71 -10.75 -23.75
CA ASN A 461 16.21 -9.54 -24.40
C ASN A 461 16.37 -8.30 -23.51
N THR A 462 17.59 -8.08 -23.03
CA THR A 462 18.00 -6.91 -22.24
C THR A 462 19.15 -6.18 -22.93
N GLY A 463 19.48 -4.97 -22.50
CA GLY A 463 20.70 -4.23 -22.89
C GLY A 463 22.01 -4.86 -22.40
N GLY A 464 21.98 -6.10 -21.90
CA GLY A 464 23.09 -6.83 -21.31
C GLY A 464 23.07 -6.83 -19.78
N LEU A 465 24.01 -7.54 -19.17
CA LEU A 465 24.08 -7.68 -17.71
C LEU A 465 24.35 -6.35 -16.99
N GLY A 466 25.21 -5.50 -17.55
CA GLY A 466 25.64 -4.26 -16.90
C GLY A 466 26.63 -4.50 -15.75
N ASN A 467 26.67 -3.59 -14.79
CA ASN A 467 27.59 -3.67 -13.65
C ASN A 467 26.87 -4.28 -12.44
N ALA A 468 27.29 -5.47 -12.00
CA ALA A 468 26.73 -6.15 -10.84
C ALA A 468 27.44 -5.79 -9.51
N GLY A 469 28.44 -4.91 -9.52
CA GLY A 469 29.20 -4.55 -8.33
C GLY A 469 29.93 -5.76 -7.74
N GLY A 470 29.86 -5.92 -6.41
CA GLY A 470 30.38 -7.07 -5.69
C GLY A 470 29.41 -8.24 -5.55
N VAL A 471 28.37 -8.32 -6.39
CA VAL A 471 27.40 -9.43 -6.35
C VAL A 471 27.91 -10.60 -7.17
N SER A 472 28.09 -11.76 -6.51
CA SER A 472 28.46 -13.01 -7.18
C SER A 472 27.22 -13.68 -7.78
N ILE A 473 27.29 -14.13 -9.03
CA ILE A 473 26.23 -14.88 -9.69
C ILE A 473 26.75 -16.31 -9.93
N ASN A 474 26.26 -17.27 -9.15
CA ASN A 474 26.83 -18.63 -9.14
C ASN A 474 26.48 -19.38 -10.44
N VAL A 475 25.22 -19.30 -10.86
CA VAL A 475 24.73 -19.88 -12.10
C VAL A 475 24.04 -18.79 -12.90
N SER A 476 24.67 -18.36 -13.98
CA SER A 476 24.06 -17.46 -14.97
C SER A 476 23.74 -18.24 -16.23
N LYS A 477 22.50 -18.15 -16.70
CA LYS A 477 22.08 -18.81 -17.94
C LYS A 477 21.46 -17.79 -18.89
N PRO A 478 22.28 -17.04 -19.66
CA PRO A 478 21.78 -16.15 -20.70
C PRO A 478 20.95 -16.95 -21.70
N GLY A 479 19.79 -16.42 -22.12
CA GLY A 479 18.97 -17.07 -23.15
C GLY A 479 17.94 -18.09 -22.64
N GLN A 480 17.84 -18.35 -21.32
CA GLN A 480 16.88 -19.30 -20.77
C GLN A 480 15.50 -18.73 -20.52
N ASP A 481 14.53 -19.65 -20.39
CA ASP A 481 13.16 -19.35 -20.01
C ASP A 481 13.08 -18.66 -18.63
N ARG A 482 11.93 -18.03 -18.40
CA ARG A 482 11.67 -17.27 -17.18
C ARG A 482 11.51 -18.21 -16.01
N ILE A 483 11.88 -17.73 -14.82
CA ILE A 483 11.62 -18.45 -13.59
C ILE A 483 10.24 -18.02 -13.12
N HIS A 484 9.24 -18.89 -13.28
CA HIS A 484 7.85 -18.56 -12.99
C HIS A 484 7.53 -18.69 -11.50
N PRO A 485 7.22 -17.58 -10.81
CA PRO A 485 6.81 -17.61 -9.41
C PRO A 485 5.34 -18.05 -9.27
N THR A 486 5.01 -18.72 -8.17
CA THR A 486 3.61 -19.04 -7.84
C THR A 486 2.93 -17.82 -7.23
N VAL A 487 2.08 -17.15 -8.00
CA VAL A 487 1.43 -15.88 -7.62
C VAL A 487 -0.09 -16.00 -7.75
N PRO A 488 -0.87 -15.26 -6.94
CA PRO A 488 -2.32 -15.32 -7.02
C PRO A 488 -2.83 -14.75 -8.34
N THR A 489 -3.96 -15.29 -8.76
CA THR A 489 -4.85 -14.71 -9.77
C THR A 489 -5.81 -13.72 -9.13
N ILE A 490 -6.46 -12.88 -9.96
CA ILE A 490 -7.45 -11.91 -9.48
C ILE A 490 -8.66 -12.58 -8.81
N GLU A 491 -8.99 -13.82 -9.18
CA GLU A 491 -10.14 -14.57 -8.67
C GLU A 491 -9.89 -15.18 -7.28
N GLU A 492 -8.63 -15.37 -6.90
CA GLU A 492 -8.24 -15.99 -5.63
C GLU A 492 -8.19 -15.01 -4.45
N VAL A 493 -8.26 -13.69 -4.72
CA VAL A 493 -8.00 -12.64 -3.72
C VAL A 493 -9.00 -11.49 -3.80
N GLY A 494 -9.16 -10.79 -2.67
CA GLY A 494 -10.10 -9.68 -2.54
C GLY A 494 -11.56 -10.12 -2.42
N VAL A 495 -12.46 -9.16 -2.62
CA VAL A 495 -13.92 -9.32 -2.65
C VAL A 495 -14.51 -8.59 -3.85
N GLY A 496 -15.66 -9.08 -4.33
CA GLY A 496 -16.38 -8.48 -5.45
C GLY A 496 -16.41 -9.37 -6.69
N SER A 497 -17.47 -9.26 -7.49
CA SER A 497 -17.47 -9.80 -8.85
C SER A 497 -16.60 -8.88 -9.71
N LEU A 498 -15.28 -9.09 -9.63
CA LEU A 498 -14.31 -8.35 -10.41
C LEU A 498 -14.45 -8.81 -11.85
N VAL A 499 -15.11 -8.03 -12.71
CA VAL A 499 -15.12 -8.30 -14.14
C VAL A 499 -13.73 -7.95 -14.67
N PRO A 500 -12.91 -8.92 -15.10
CA PRO A 500 -11.65 -8.60 -15.73
C PRO A 500 -12.00 -7.98 -17.09
N ASN A 501 -11.89 -6.66 -17.23
CA ASN A 501 -11.95 -6.03 -18.55
C ASN A 501 -10.64 -6.24 -19.34
N GLU A 502 -10.01 -7.39 -19.17
CA GLU A 502 -8.77 -7.75 -19.84
C GLU A 502 -8.78 -9.26 -20.09
N ASN A 503 -8.90 -9.65 -21.36
CA ASN A 503 -8.72 -11.03 -21.82
C ASN A 503 -7.39 -11.58 -21.27
N THR A 504 -7.48 -12.43 -20.26
CA THR A 504 -6.40 -13.31 -19.80
C THR A 504 -6.22 -14.44 -20.80
N THR A 505 -5.63 -14.14 -21.96
CA THR A 505 -4.81 -15.12 -22.65
C THR A 505 -3.39 -14.96 -22.12
N VAL A 506 -3.05 -15.74 -21.10
CA VAL A 506 -1.67 -16.20 -20.93
C VAL A 506 -1.41 -17.12 -22.12
N GLY A 507 -1.02 -16.52 -23.25
CA GLY A 507 -0.58 -17.24 -24.42
C GLY A 507 0.70 -17.97 -24.10
N LEU A 508 0.58 -19.28 -23.88
CA LEU A 508 1.59 -20.26 -24.26
C LEU A 508 1.80 -20.13 -25.77
N ASP A 509 2.60 -19.17 -26.22
CA ASP A 509 3.11 -19.21 -27.58
C ASP A 509 4.34 -20.11 -27.59
N SER A 510 4.06 -21.40 -27.73
CA SER A 510 4.97 -22.36 -28.33
C SER A 510 5.26 -21.94 -29.77
N LYS A 511 6.48 -21.46 -30.04
CA LYS A 511 7.40 -21.95 -31.08
C LYS A 511 8.69 -21.16 -31.11
#